data_AF-A0A974YXR3-F1
#
_entry.id   AF-A0A974YXR3-F1
#
_cell.length_a   1.000
_cell.length_b   1.000
_cell.length_c   1.000
_cell.angle_alpha   90.00
_cell.angle_beta   90.00
_cell.angle_gamma   90.00
#
_symmetry.space_group_name_H-M   'P 1'
#
loop_
_entity.id
_entity.type
_entity.pdbx_description
1 polymer ?
#
loop_
_entity_poly.entity_id
_entity_poly.type
_entity_poly.pdbx_seq_one_letter_code
_entity_poly.pdbx_strand_id
1 'polypeptide(L)'
;MASVLVFNEPDAFRVLDVDAPPERIVRAVNQGRWEEYLPGEHGPLFAHQQGSIVVVTHSEAEPKADLPKLSPREQQVLVLLGEGMTTAQIAIALGLSPRTIRGYVANMKARLEAQNIQQLVARAVALGLFRPEV
;
A
#
# COMPACT_ATOMS: atom_id res chain seq x y z
N MET A 1 16.14 -18.48 -8.98
CA MET A 1 16.14 -17.17 -9.64
C MET A 1 15.00 -16.31 -9.10
N ALA A 2 15.34 -15.12 -8.63
CA ALA A 2 14.43 -14.09 -8.11
C ALA A 2 14.81 -12.75 -8.73
N SER A 3 13.82 -11.92 -9.05
CA SER A 3 14.07 -10.54 -9.47
C SER A 3 14.06 -9.65 -8.23
N VAL A 4 15.15 -8.91 -8.03
CA VAL A 4 15.37 -7.99 -6.92
C VAL A 4 15.16 -6.57 -7.39
N LEU A 5 14.28 -5.83 -6.72
CA LEU A 5 14.01 -4.42 -6.98
C LEU A 5 14.69 -3.59 -5.89
N VAL A 6 15.65 -2.74 -6.24
CA VAL A 6 16.35 -1.86 -5.30
C VAL A 6 15.88 -0.42 -5.52
N PHE A 7 15.42 0.24 -4.45
CA PHE A 7 14.96 1.63 -4.45
C PHE A 7 16.01 2.54 -3.80
N ASN A 8 16.63 3.42 -4.59
CA ASN A 8 17.73 4.29 -4.13
C ASN A 8 17.30 5.77 -3.99
N GLU A 9 16.23 6.19 -4.69
CA GLU A 9 15.68 7.55 -4.70
C GLU A 9 14.13 7.49 -4.85
N PRO A 10 13.37 8.53 -4.46
CA PRO A 10 11.90 8.51 -4.53
C PRO A 10 11.31 8.20 -5.92
N ASP A 11 12.07 8.46 -7.01
CA ASP A 11 11.61 8.28 -8.39
C ASP A 11 12.42 7.24 -9.20
N ALA A 12 13.34 6.49 -8.58
CA ALA A 12 14.19 5.53 -9.30
C ALA A 12 14.30 4.17 -8.61
N PHE A 13 14.11 3.10 -9.40
CA PHE A 13 14.33 1.72 -8.99
C PHE A 13 15.22 0.97 -9.99
N ARG A 14 16.00 0.02 -9.49
CA ARG A 14 16.82 -0.89 -10.29
C ARG A 14 16.28 -2.32 -10.16
N VAL A 15 16.24 -3.05 -11.28
CA VAL A 15 15.91 -4.48 -11.30
C VAL A 15 17.20 -5.28 -11.47
N LEU A 16 17.40 -6.30 -10.63
CA LEU A 16 18.54 -7.22 -10.67
C LEU A 16 17.99 -8.64 -10.68
N ASP A 17 18.42 -9.47 -11.63
CA ASP A 17 18.11 -10.90 -11.58
C ASP A 17 19.18 -11.62 -10.77
N VAL A 18 18.78 -12.17 -9.63
CA VAL A 18 19.66 -12.86 -8.71
C VAL A 18 19.33 -14.35 -8.73
N ASP A 19 20.33 -15.18 -8.99
CA ASP A 19 20.14 -16.63 -8.98
C ASP A 19 20.20 -17.22 -7.56
N ALA A 20 19.23 -16.81 -6.74
CA ALA A 20 19.00 -17.34 -5.41
C ALA A 20 17.49 -17.38 -5.11
N PRO A 21 17.03 -18.18 -4.14
CA PRO A 21 15.66 -18.12 -3.65
C PRO A 21 15.36 -16.76 -3.00
N PRO A 22 14.17 -16.16 -3.22
CA PRO A 22 13.80 -14.86 -2.66
C PRO A 22 13.96 -14.80 -1.13
N GLU A 23 13.56 -15.86 -0.45
CA GLU A 23 13.62 -16.07 1.00
C GLU A 23 15.06 -15.86 1.54
N ARG A 24 16.06 -16.35 0.78
CA ARG A 24 17.46 -16.33 1.16
C ARG A 24 18.04 -14.92 1.04
N ILE A 25 17.69 -14.23 -0.05
CA ILE A 25 18.09 -12.84 -0.31
C ILE A 25 17.50 -11.93 0.77
N VAL A 26 16.19 -12.06 1.06
CA VAL A 26 15.52 -11.28 2.12
C VAL A 26 16.20 -11.46 3.48
N ARG A 27 16.49 -12.71 3.85
CA ARG A 27 17.15 -13.02 5.12
C ARG A 27 18.56 -12.44 5.19
N ALA A 28 19.34 -12.50 4.11
CA ALA A 28 20.69 -11.97 4.07
C ALA A 28 20.69 -10.44 4.20
N VAL A 29 19.83 -9.75 3.44
CA VAL A 29 19.71 -8.28 3.49
C VAL A 29 19.33 -7.80 4.89
N ASN A 30 18.25 -8.33 5.47
CA ASN A 30 17.77 -7.93 6.80
C ASN A 30 18.74 -8.29 7.95
N GLN A 31 19.74 -9.15 7.71
CA GLN A 31 20.78 -9.50 8.68
C GLN A 31 22.08 -8.72 8.47
N GLY A 32 22.07 -7.70 7.61
CA GLY A 32 23.25 -6.89 7.34
C GLY A 32 24.23 -7.48 6.33
N ARG A 33 23.83 -8.54 5.62
CA ARG A 33 24.68 -9.27 4.66
C ARG A 33 24.24 -9.08 3.21
N TRP A 34 23.72 -7.90 2.88
CA TRP A 34 23.24 -7.60 1.53
C TRP A 34 24.34 -7.60 0.48
N GLU A 35 25.60 -7.28 0.84
CA GLU A 35 26.75 -7.23 -0.08
C GLU A 35 26.98 -8.56 -0.82
N GLU A 36 26.53 -9.69 -0.25
CA GLU A 36 26.58 -11.02 -0.89
C GLU A 36 25.76 -11.09 -2.18
N TYR A 37 24.65 -10.33 -2.24
CA TYR A 37 23.70 -10.37 -3.36
C TYR A 37 23.61 -9.03 -4.11
N LEU A 38 23.99 -7.93 -3.47
CA LEU A 38 23.84 -6.56 -3.94
C LEU A 38 25.17 -5.81 -3.81
N PRO A 39 26.17 -6.14 -4.66
CA PRO A 39 27.46 -5.47 -4.62
C PRO A 39 27.32 -3.99 -5.02
N GLY A 40 27.89 -3.10 -4.22
CA GLY A 40 27.89 -1.66 -4.49
C GLY A 40 26.68 -0.88 -3.94
N GLU A 41 25.73 -1.54 -3.28
CA GLU A 41 24.67 -0.85 -2.55
C GLU A 41 25.12 -0.47 -1.13
N HIS A 42 24.66 0.67 -0.64
CA HIS A 42 25.06 1.22 0.65
C HIS A 42 23.98 1.00 1.71
N GLY A 43 24.37 0.51 2.89
CA GLY A 43 23.42 0.19 3.96
C GLY A 43 23.03 1.38 4.86
N PRO A 44 22.05 1.16 5.77
CA PRO A 44 21.36 -0.10 6.01
C PRO A 44 20.28 -0.41 4.96
N LEU A 45 20.24 -1.66 4.49
CA LEU A 45 19.24 -2.14 3.53
C LEU A 45 18.25 -3.09 4.21
N PHE A 46 17.02 -3.07 3.71
CA PHE A 46 15.92 -3.87 4.19
C PHE A 46 15.22 -4.52 3.03
N ALA A 47 14.78 -5.76 3.20
CA ALA A 47 14.17 -6.53 2.14
C ALA A 47 12.87 -7.21 2.56
N HIS A 48 11.91 -7.23 1.65
CA HIS A 48 10.66 -7.99 1.80
C HIS A 48 10.33 -8.75 0.52
N GLN A 49 9.67 -9.90 0.68
CA GLN A 49 9.26 -10.75 -0.42
C GLN A 49 7.80 -10.45 -0.83
N GLN A 50 7.57 -10.34 -2.13
CA GLN A 50 6.24 -10.35 -2.75
C GLN A 50 6.23 -11.41 -3.86
N GLY A 51 5.80 -12.63 -3.51
CA GLY A 51 5.87 -13.77 -4.44
C GLY A 51 7.31 -14.14 -4.78
N SER A 52 7.69 -14.05 -6.06
CA SER A 52 9.05 -14.29 -6.55
C SER A 52 9.94 -13.04 -6.56
N ILE A 53 9.39 -11.87 -6.20
CA ILE A 53 10.09 -10.59 -6.22
C ILE A 53 10.62 -10.29 -4.81
N VAL A 54 11.87 -9.84 -4.74
CA VAL A 54 12.47 -9.27 -3.53
C VAL A 54 12.54 -7.76 -3.69
N VAL A 55 11.90 -7.02 -2.80
CA VAL A 55 11.95 -5.56 -2.76
C VAL A 55 12.97 -5.15 -1.71
N VAL A 56 13.94 -4.31 -2.07
CA VAL A 56 15.02 -3.81 -1.22
C VAL A 56 14.95 -2.29 -1.10
N THR A 57 15.00 -1.79 0.13
CA THR A 57 14.86 -0.36 0.49
C THR A 57 15.98 0.08 1.44
N HIS A 58 16.34 1.36 1.39
CA HIS A 58 17.33 2.00 2.28
C HIS A 58 16.75 2.51 3.61
N SER A 59 15.42 2.50 3.74
CA SER A 59 14.74 2.66 5.02
C SER A 59 14.34 1.29 5.51
N GLU A 60 14.38 1.07 6.83
CA GLU A 60 13.61 -0.01 7.45
C GLU A 60 12.25 0.17 6.85
N ALA A 61 11.76 -0.84 6.13
CA ALA A 61 10.38 -0.77 5.70
C ALA A 61 9.67 -0.49 7.00
N GLU A 62 9.11 0.71 7.10
CA GLU A 62 8.11 0.92 8.10
C GLU A 62 7.25 -0.34 7.97
N PRO A 63 6.93 -1.00 9.08
CA PRO A 63 5.84 -1.97 9.02
C PRO A 63 4.72 -1.30 8.22
N LYS A 64 3.74 -2.04 7.71
CA LYS A 64 2.48 -1.38 7.33
C LYS A 64 1.83 -0.74 8.58
N ALA A 65 2.43 0.33 9.08
CA ALA A 65 2.26 1.17 10.24
C ALA A 65 2.57 2.53 9.63
N ASP A 66 1.64 3.21 8.97
CA ASP A 66 0.23 3.26 9.27
C ASP A 66 -0.55 3.55 7.98
N LEU A 67 -0.62 2.59 7.05
CA LEU A 67 -1.72 2.66 6.07
C LEU A 67 -3.01 2.72 6.89
N PRO A 68 -3.85 3.77 6.75
CA PRO A 68 -5.05 3.89 7.55
C PRO A 68 -5.90 2.65 7.34
N LYS A 69 -5.90 1.74 8.32
CA LYS A 69 -6.69 0.51 8.27
C LYS A 69 -8.16 0.89 8.31
N LEU A 70 -8.79 1.01 7.15
CA LEU A 70 -10.22 1.21 7.09
C LEU A 70 -10.90 0.05 7.79
N SER A 71 -11.86 0.35 8.65
CA SER A 71 -12.74 -0.67 9.21
C SER A 71 -13.48 -1.38 8.06
N PRO A 72 -13.97 -2.61 8.27
CA PRO A 72 -14.73 -3.31 7.23
C PRO A 72 -15.91 -2.49 6.68
N ARG A 73 -16.54 -1.66 7.52
CA ARG A 73 -17.62 -0.75 7.06
C ARG A 73 -17.11 0.44 6.28
N GLU A 74 -16.02 1.07 6.69
CA GLU A 74 -15.40 2.15 5.91
C GLU A 74 -14.97 1.64 4.53
N GLN A 75 -14.43 0.43 4.45
CA GLN A 75 -14.02 -0.17 3.18
C GLN A 75 -15.21 -0.44 2.25
N GLN A 76 -16.33 -0.95 2.77
CA GLN A 76 -17.56 -1.10 1.99
C GLN A 76 -18.09 0.25 1.49
N VAL A 77 -18.10 1.28 2.35
CA VAL A 77 -18.52 2.63 1.94
C VAL A 77 -17.58 3.19 0.86
N LEU A 78 -16.27 2.99 1.00
CA LEU A 78 -15.28 3.44 0.02
C LEU A 78 -15.47 2.78 -1.35
N VAL A 79 -15.74 1.46 -1.39
CA VAL A 79 -16.00 0.74 -2.64
C VAL A 79 -17.20 1.35 -3.37
N LEU A 80 -18.33 1.51 -2.67
CA LEU A 80 -19.55 2.07 -3.28
C LEU A 80 -19.38 3.55 -3.70
N LEU A 81 -18.55 4.32 -3.00
CA LEU A 81 -18.17 5.67 -3.44
C LEU A 81 -17.33 5.62 -4.74
N GLY A 82 -16.42 4.65 -4.85
CA GLY A 82 -15.61 4.42 -6.05
C GLY A 82 -16.46 4.01 -7.26
N GLU A 83 -17.58 3.33 -7.03
CA GLU A 83 -18.60 3.00 -8.04
C GLU A 83 -19.50 4.20 -8.41
N GLY A 84 -19.29 5.37 -7.79
CA GLY A 84 -20.05 6.59 -8.08
C GLY A 84 -21.38 6.71 -7.34
N MET A 85 -21.65 5.86 -6.34
CA MET A 85 -22.88 5.96 -5.55
C MET A 85 -22.86 7.19 -4.63
N THR A 86 -24.02 7.83 -4.50
CA THR A 86 -24.22 8.94 -3.55
C THR A 86 -24.40 8.41 -2.12
N THR A 87 -24.14 9.26 -1.11
CA THR A 87 -24.33 8.89 0.31
C THR A 87 -25.75 8.40 0.64
N ALA A 88 -26.77 8.85 -0.09
CA ALA A 88 -28.15 8.38 0.08
C ALA A 88 -28.36 6.98 -0.51
N GLN A 89 -27.80 6.71 -1.69
CA GLN A 89 -27.86 5.37 -2.30
C GLN A 89 -27.07 4.34 -1.48
N ILE A 90 -25.89 4.73 -0.97
CA ILE A 90 -25.07 3.88 -0.08
C ILE A 90 -25.82 3.58 1.22
N ALA A 91 -26.51 4.57 1.78
CA ALA A 91 -27.31 4.40 2.99
C ALA A 91 -28.41 3.34 2.79
N ILE A 92 -29.11 3.39 1.66
CA ILE A 92 -30.11 2.38 1.28
C ILE A 92 -29.44 1.00 1.11
N ALA A 93 -28.34 0.93 0.35
CA ALA A 93 -27.64 -0.32 0.07
C ALA A 93 -27.11 -1.03 1.34
N LEU A 94 -26.67 -0.25 2.35
CA LEU A 94 -26.11 -0.80 3.59
C LEU A 94 -27.12 -0.87 4.74
N GLY A 95 -28.39 -0.46 4.54
CA GLY A 95 -29.41 -0.44 5.58
C GLY A 95 -29.10 0.55 6.72
N LEU A 96 -28.47 1.68 6.41
CA LEU A 96 -28.03 2.71 7.36
C LEU A 96 -28.67 4.06 7.07
N SER A 97 -28.53 5.02 7.99
CA SER A 97 -28.95 6.39 7.73
C SER A 97 -27.91 7.14 6.87
N PRO A 98 -28.32 8.11 6.02
CA PRO A 98 -27.38 8.97 5.29
C PRO A 98 -26.45 9.75 6.22
N ARG A 99 -26.89 10.06 7.45
CA ARG A 99 -26.06 10.68 8.48
C ARG A 99 -24.90 9.76 8.90
N THR A 100 -25.17 8.47 9.07
CA THR A 100 -24.15 7.47 9.41
C THR A 100 -23.11 7.35 8.30
N ILE A 101 -23.56 7.30 7.04
CA ILE A 101 -22.65 7.26 5.88
C ILE A 101 -21.78 8.51 5.81
N ARG A 102 -22.34 9.71 6.02
CA ARG A 102 -21.55 10.95 6.10
C ARG A 102 -20.50 10.92 7.22
N GLY A 103 -20.80 10.26 8.35
CA GLY A 103 -19.84 10.02 9.42
C GLY A 103 -18.66 9.17 8.96
N TYR A 104 -18.93 8.04 8.30
CA TYR A 104 -17.86 7.22 7.71
C TYR A 104 -17.02 8.01 6.69
N VAL A 105 -17.65 8.77 5.79
CA VAL A 105 -16.94 9.60 4.82
C VAL A 105 -16.06 10.65 5.50
N ALA A 106 -16.57 11.32 6.54
CA ALA A 106 -15.79 12.32 7.28
C ALA A 106 -14.56 11.70 7.97
N ASN A 107 -14.73 10.53 8.60
CA ASN A 107 -13.63 9.82 9.24
C ASN A 107 -12.58 9.38 8.22
N MET A 108 -13.00 8.78 7.10
CA MET A 108 -12.08 8.38 6.03
C MET A 108 -11.35 9.58 5.42
N LYS A 109 -12.05 10.70 5.20
CA LYS A 109 -11.44 11.95 4.72
C LYS A 109 -10.38 12.48 5.67
N ALA A 110 -10.65 12.49 6.98
CA ALA A 110 -9.67 12.91 7.97
C ALA A 110 -8.44 11.99 7.98
N ARG A 111 -8.67 10.67 7.92
CA ARG A 111 -7.62 9.65 7.95
C ARG A 111 -6.75 9.61 6.70
N LEU A 112 -7.33 9.90 5.55
CA LEU A 112 -6.65 9.88 4.25
C LEU A 112 -6.28 11.29 3.78
N GLU A 113 -6.44 12.31 4.63
CA GLU A 113 -6.18 13.72 4.33
C GLU A 113 -6.83 14.21 3.03
N ALA A 114 -8.09 13.84 2.84
CA ALA A 114 -8.87 14.20 1.67
C ALA A 114 -9.88 15.31 1.97
N GLN A 115 -9.96 16.31 1.09
CA GLN A 115 -10.85 17.47 1.19
C GLN A 115 -12.21 17.23 0.56
N ASN A 116 -12.34 16.29 -0.38
CA ASN A 116 -13.60 15.90 -1.02
C ASN A 116 -13.63 14.38 -1.31
N ILE A 117 -14.75 13.88 -1.84
CA ILE A 117 -14.95 12.46 -2.12
C ILE A 117 -14.04 11.99 -3.26
N GLN A 118 -13.83 12.81 -4.31
CA GLN A 118 -12.94 12.43 -5.41
C GLN A 118 -11.50 12.24 -4.90
N GLN A 119 -11.00 13.14 -4.07
CA GLN A 119 -9.67 13.05 -3.47
C GLN A 119 -9.56 11.86 -2.51
N LEU A 120 -10.63 11.56 -1.76
CA LEU A 120 -10.69 10.39 -0.89
C LEU A 120 -10.49 9.10 -1.70
N VAL A 121 -11.26 8.92 -2.77
CA VAL A 121 -11.17 7.73 -3.64
C VAL A 121 -9.80 7.66 -4.31
N ALA A 122 -9.32 8.77 -4.88
CA ALA A 122 -8.01 8.82 -5.55
C ALA A 122 -6.86 8.43 -4.61
N ARG A 123 -6.85 8.97 -3.38
CA ARG A 123 -5.84 8.61 -2.38
C ARG A 123 -5.96 7.16 -1.93
N ALA A 124 -7.17 6.65 -1.76
CA ALA A 124 -7.37 5.24 -1.40
C ALA A 124 -6.87 4.28 -2.48
N VAL A 125 -6.98 4.64 -3.77
CA VAL A 125 -6.40 3.89 -4.89
C VAL A 125 -4.87 3.96 -4.86
N ALA A 126 -4.31 5.17 -4.71
CA ALA A 126 -2.86 5.37 -4.66
C ALA A 126 -2.18 4.58 -3.52
N LEU A 127 -2.88 4.46 -2.39
CA LEU A 127 -2.42 3.71 -1.21
C LEU A 127 -2.74 2.19 -1.30
N GLY A 128 -3.34 1.72 -2.40
CA GLY A 128 -3.68 0.32 -2.60
C GLY A 128 -4.78 -0.22 -1.69
N LEU A 129 -5.59 0.65 -1.08
CA LEU A 129 -6.71 0.29 -0.20
C LEU A 129 -7.95 -0.15 -0.99
N PHE A 130 -8.03 0.24 -2.26
CA PHE A 130 -9.15 -0.02 -3.15
C PHE A 130 -8.67 -0.04 -4.61
N ARG A 131 -9.30 -0.88 -5.46
CA ARG A 131 -9.15 -0.86 -6.91
C ARG A 131 -10.55 -0.76 -7.52
N PRO A 132 -10.91 0.35 -8.18
CA PRO A 132 -12.18 0.44 -8.86
C PRO A 132 -12.21 -0.50 -10.06
N GLU A 133 -13.33 -1.19 -10.23
CA GLU A 133 -13.68 -1.82 -11.51
C GLU A 133 -14.21 -0.69 -12.41
N VAL A 134 -13.32 -0.10 -13.22
CA VAL A 134 -13.64 0.93 -14.21
C VAL A 134 -13.82 0.30 -15.59
#